data_AF-A0A2V5MSG4-F1
#
_entry.id   AF-A0A2V5MSG4-F1
#
_cell.length_a   1.000
_cell.length_b   1.000
_cell.length_c   1.000
_cell.angle_alpha   90.00
_cell.angle_beta   90.00
_cell.angle_gamma   90.00
#
_symmetry.space_group_name_H-M   'P 1'
#
loop_
_entity.id
_entity.type
_entity.pdbx_description
1 polymer ?
#
loop_
_entity_poly.entity_id
_entity_poly.type
_entity_poly.pdbx_seq_one_letter_code
_entity_poly.pdbx_strand_id
1 'polypeptide(L)'
;MGLLFQFGLEQRTVEVGTLLALGFLPKQVRRLILAEGCVLASLGGVLGTIGGILYARAMLYGLRTVWSKAVANSALSFHVSPSTLAVGLLASTVVSALTLMIVLRKQARQQARELLAGEPESKVPTSKSKARSLGGWIGIGASIIGVALIAWVLAKGESNAAEVFFGAGGLFLIAGVGFSAALLAKLDRVESARLLSLNGLALRSLSRRRKRSLAT
;
A
#
# COMPACT_ATOMS: atom_id res chain seq x y z
N MET A 1 7.75 3.60 -17.65
CA MET A 1 7.60 3.33 -16.19
C MET A 1 8.71 2.46 -15.59
N GLY A 2 9.18 1.38 -16.25
CA GLY A 2 10.27 0.56 -15.70
C GLY A 2 11.62 1.27 -15.60
N LEU A 3 11.99 2.06 -16.61
CA LEU A 3 13.28 2.75 -16.68
C LEU A 3 13.44 3.84 -15.59
N LEU A 4 12.43 4.68 -15.34
CA LEU A 4 12.48 5.68 -14.26
C LEU A 4 12.61 5.05 -12.87
N PHE A 5 11.95 3.90 -12.64
CA PHE A 5 12.07 3.18 -11.38
C PHE A 5 13.44 2.53 -11.23
N GLN A 6 14.00 2.03 -12.33
CA GLN A 6 15.36 1.49 -12.36
C GLN A 6 16.40 2.58 -12.08
N PHE A 7 16.29 3.75 -12.71
CA PHE A 7 17.15 4.90 -12.41
C PHE A 7 17.02 5.38 -10.97
N GLY A 8 15.80 5.41 -10.42
CA GLY A 8 15.59 5.75 -9.00
C GLY A 8 16.17 4.72 -8.03
N LEU A 9 16.21 3.44 -8.40
CA LEU A 9 16.87 2.39 -7.63
C LEU A 9 18.40 2.47 -7.74
N GLU A 10 18.92 2.76 -8.93
CA GLU A 10 20.36 2.92 -9.18
C GLU A 10 20.92 4.11 -8.42
N GLN A 11 20.26 5.28 -8.46
CA GLN A 11 20.71 6.48 -7.72
C GLN A 11 20.79 6.24 -6.19
N ARG A 12 19.77 5.63 -5.60
CA ARG A 12 19.79 5.29 -4.16
C ARG A 12 20.83 4.23 -3.80
N THR A 13 21.18 3.35 -4.72
CA THR A 13 22.21 2.32 -4.48
C THR A 13 23.60 2.95 -4.45
N VAL A 14 23.85 3.93 -5.32
CA VAL A 14 25.12 4.68 -5.35
C VAL A 14 25.33 5.53 -4.09
N GLU A 15 24.29 6.22 -3.59
CA GLU A 15 24.37 6.96 -2.32
C GLU A 15 24.67 6.05 -1.12
N VAL A 16 23.98 4.91 -1.04
CA VAL A 16 24.24 3.95 0.04
C VAL A 16 25.64 3.35 -0.08
N GLY A 17 26.10 3.04 -1.30
CA GLY A 17 27.43 2.50 -1.57
C GLY A 17 28.57 3.47 -1.22
N THR A 18 28.42 4.75 -1.56
CA THR A 18 29.39 5.80 -1.23
C THR A 18 29.51 6.04 0.27
N LEU A 19 28.38 6.09 0.99
CA LEU A 19 28.39 6.22 2.45
C LEU A 19 29.07 5.02 3.14
N LEU A 20 28.84 3.80 2.65
CA LEU A 20 29.52 2.60 3.16
C LEU A 20 31.04 2.64 2.85
N ALA A 21 31.44 3.12 1.67
CA ALA A 21 32.86 3.25 1.30
C ALA A 21 33.61 4.28 2.16
N LEU A 22 32.90 5.29 2.68
CA LEU A 22 33.42 6.26 3.65
C LEU A 22 33.49 5.71 5.08
N GLY A 23 33.14 4.44 5.30
CA GLY A 23 33.23 3.77 6.60
C GLY A 23 32.00 3.89 7.50
N PHE A 24 30.88 4.44 7.00
CA PHE A 24 29.64 4.47 7.79
C PHE A 24 29.05 3.07 7.97
N LEU A 25 28.49 2.80 9.15
CA LEU A 25 27.81 1.53 9.39
C LEU A 25 26.44 1.52 8.66
N PRO A 26 25.97 0.37 8.15
CA PRO A 26 24.66 0.24 7.50
C PRO A 26 23.48 0.74 8.36
N LYS A 27 23.61 0.67 9.69
CA LYS A 27 22.61 1.19 10.64
C LYS A 27 22.55 2.72 10.65
N GLN A 28 23.68 3.40 10.48
CA GLN A 28 23.76 4.87 10.46
C GLN A 28 23.14 5.40 9.18
N VAL A 29 23.50 4.84 8.02
CA VAL A 29 22.93 5.19 6.71
C VAL A 29 21.41 5.01 6.71
N ARG A 30 20.92 3.90 7.24
CA ARG A 30 19.47 3.65 7.33
C ARG A 30 18.75 4.64 8.23
N ARG A 31 19.36 5.06 9.34
CA ARG A 31 18.77 6.06 10.23
C ARG A 31 18.73 7.44 9.58
N LEU A 32 19.77 7.81 8.84
CA LEU A 32 19.84 9.06 8.09
C LEU A 32 18.72 9.16 7.04
N ILE A 33 18.60 8.15 6.18
CA ILE A 33 17.57 8.12 5.12
C ILE A 33 16.15 8.07 5.73
N LEU A 34 15.98 7.37 6.86
CA LEU A 34 14.71 7.39 7.58
C LEU A 34 14.38 8.75 8.17
N ALA A 35 15.38 9.48 8.69
CA ALA A 35 15.18 10.83 9.22
C ALA A 35 14.77 11.80 8.12
N GLU A 36 15.47 11.79 6.98
CA GLU A 36 15.14 12.61 5.81
C GLU A 36 13.74 12.29 5.28
N GLY A 37 13.44 10.99 5.12
CA GLY A 37 12.11 10.54 4.71
C GLY A 37 11.01 10.92 5.70
N CYS A 38 11.31 10.97 7.01
CA CYS A 38 10.37 11.45 8.03
C CYS A 38 10.10 12.95 7.88
N VAL A 39 11.13 13.76 7.64
CA VAL A 39 10.98 15.20 7.38
C VAL A 39 10.12 15.43 6.13
N LEU A 40 10.40 14.72 5.04
CA LEU A 40 9.60 14.81 3.81
C LEU A 40 8.16 14.34 4.04
N ALA A 41 7.95 13.27 4.82
CA ALA A 41 6.61 12.80 5.17
C ALA A 41 5.83 13.82 6.01
N SER A 42 6.50 14.48 6.96
CA SER A 42 5.88 15.54 7.77
C SER A 42 5.51 16.75 6.92
N LEU A 43 6.40 17.21 6.03
CA LEU A 43 6.12 18.30 5.10
C LEU A 43 4.95 17.95 4.16
N GLY A 44 4.97 16.73 3.61
CA GLY A 44 3.87 16.22 2.79
C GLY A 44 2.55 16.11 3.57
N GLY A 45 2.60 15.72 4.84
CA GLY A 45 1.45 15.67 5.74
C GLY A 45 0.86 17.06 6.02
N VAL A 46 1.70 18.07 6.28
CA VAL A 46 1.26 19.47 6.45
C VAL A 46 0.59 19.98 5.17
N LEU A 47 1.25 19.82 4.01
CA LEU A 47 0.70 20.24 2.72
C LEU A 47 -0.61 19.51 2.39
N GLY A 48 -0.67 18.20 2.64
CA GLY A 48 -1.87 17.39 2.45
C GLY A 48 -3.01 17.82 3.37
N THR A 49 -2.71 18.21 4.60
CA THR A 49 -3.70 18.73 5.55
C THR A 49 -4.29 20.05 5.07
N ILE A 50 -3.44 20.98 4.61
CA ILE A 50 -3.87 22.24 4.01
C ILE A 50 -4.74 21.97 2.78
N GLY A 51 -4.28 21.08 1.88
CA GLY A 51 -5.03 20.68 0.70
C GLY A 51 -6.39 20.05 1.03
N GLY A 52 -6.45 19.18 2.06
CA GLY A 52 -7.68 18.54 2.53
C GLY A 52 -8.69 19.55 3.10
N ILE A 53 -8.22 20.55 3.87
CA ILE A 53 -9.07 21.64 4.37
C ILE A 53 -9.62 22.47 3.22
N LEU A 54 -8.77 22.85 2.26
CA LEU A 54 -9.19 23.61 1.08
C LEU A 54 -10.20 22.83 0.24
N TYR A 55 -9.96 21.54 0.02
CA TYR A 55 -10.86 20.65 -0.70
C TYR A 55 -12.21 20.53 0.00
N ALA A 56 -12.23 20.30 1.31
CA ALA A 56 -13.48 20.19 2.07
C ALA A 56 -14.29 21.51 2.02
N ARG A 57 -13.61 22.67 2.10
CA ARG A 57 -14.25 23.97 1.90
C ARG A 57 -14.82 24.14 0.49
N ALA A 58 -14.05 23.79 -0.54
CA ALA A 58 -14.49 23.85 -1.93
C ALA A 58 -15.68 22.92 -2.19
N MET A 59 -15.68 21.72 -1.59
CA MET A 59 -16.77 20.76 -1.70
C MET A 59 -18.05 21.29 -1.06
N LEU A 60 -17.98 21.83 0.16
CA LEU A 60 -19.12 22.46 0.83
C LEU A 60 -19.64 23.67 0.04
N TYR A 61 -18.75 24.46 -0.54
CA TYR A 61 -19.11 25.56 -1.43
C TYR A 61 -19.85 25.07 -2.69
N GLY A 62 -19.37 23.99 -3.32
CA GLY A 62 -20.02 23.37 -4.48
C GLY A 62 -21.41 22.81 -4.16
N LEU A 63 -21.56 22.14 -3.02
CA LEU A 63 -22.84 21.64 -2.52
C LEU A 63 -23.83 22.77 -2.27
N ARG A 64 -23.37 23.90 -1.72
CA ARG A 64 -24.22 25.07 -1.45
C ARG A 64 -24.64 25.82 -2.71
N THR A 65 -23.82 25.81 -3.76
CA THR A 65 -24.05 26.62 -4.98
C THR A 65 -24.76 25.84 -6.08
N VAL A 66 -24.18 24.73 -6.52
CA VAL A 66 -24.65 23.96 -7.68
C VAL A 66 -25.80 23.01 -7.30
N TRP A 67 -25.76 22.47 -6.07
CA TRP A 67 -26.73 21.48 -5.58
C TRP A 67 -27.73 22.07 -4.56
N SER A 68 -27.84 23.41 -4.49
CA SER A 68 -28.69 24.11 -3.51
C SER A 68 -30.15 23.66 -3.52
N LYS A 69 -30.69 23.25 -4.69
CA LYS A 69 -32.07 22.78 -4.82
C LYS A 69 -32.33 21.43 -4.13
N ALA A 70 -31.30 20.63 -3.89
CA ALA A 70 -31.41 19.33 -3.20
C ALA A 70 -31.10 19.41 -1.69
N VAL A 71 -30.46 20.48 -1.21
CA VAL A 71 -29.94 20.61 0.17
C VAL A 71 -30.66 21.70 0.97
N ALA A 72 -31.74 22.28 0.42
CA ALA A 72 -32.52 23.35 1.05
C ALA A 72 -32.81 23.07 2.54
N ASN A 73 -32.17 23.86 3.42
CA ASN A 73 -32.28 23.90 4.88
C ASN A 73 -31.31 23.06 5.74
N SER A 74 -30.34 22.33 5.19
CA SER A 74 -29.28 21.74 6.03
C SER A 74 -28.09 22.70 6.16
N ALA A 75 -27.96 23.36 7.32
CA ALA A 75 -26.80 24.19 7.65
C ALA A 75 -25.54 23.31 7.82
N LEU A 76 -24.90 22.95 6.69
CA LEU A 76 -23.63 22.25 6.67
C LEU A 76 -22.54 23.19 7.22
N SER A 77 -22.27 23.07 8.51
CA SER A 77 -21.18 23.79 9.16
C SER A 77 -19.87 23.05 8.95
N PHE A 78 -18.85 23.78 8.51
CA PHE A 78 -17.51 23.24 8.40
C PHE A 78 -16.89 23.16 9.79
N HIS A 79 -16.89 21.96 10.37
CA HIS A 79 -16.29 21.71 11.68
C HIS A 79 -14.90 21.09 11.51
N VAL A 80 -13.87 21.83 11.92
CA VAL A 80 -12.50 21.33 11.97
C VAL A 80 -12.08 21.28 13.43
N SER A 81 -11.81 20.07 13.91
CA SER A 81 -11.20 19.87 15.22
C SER A 81 -9.67 19.83 15.07
N PRO A 82 -8.90 20.60 15.87
CA PRO A 82 -7.44 20.48 15.91
C PRO A 82 -6.97 19.06 16.24
N SER A 83 -7.75 18.31 17.03
CA SER A 83 -7.40 16.93 17.39
C SER A 83 -7.44 15.98 16.19
N THR A 84 -8.42 16.12 15.28
CA THR A 84 -8.52 15.25 14.10
C THR A 84 -7.44 15.56 13.08
N LEU A 85 -7.05 16.84 12.94
CA LEU A 85 -5.90 17.24 12.13
C LEU A 85 -4.60 16.67 12.68
N ALA A 86 -4.38 16.77 14.00
CA ALA A 86 -3.18 16.24 14.64
C ALA A 86 -3.08 14.71 14.46
N VAL A 87 -4.18 13.98 14.65
CA VAL A 87 -4.23 12.53 14.44
C VAL A 87 -3.95 12.18 12.97
N GLY A 88 -4.54 12.89 12.02
CA GLY A 88 -4.30 12.65 10.59
C GLY A 88 -2.83 12.90 10.18
N LEU A 89 -2.23 13.97 10.70
CA LEU A 89 -0.83 14.32 10.43
C LEU A 89 0.15 13.31 11.05
N LEU A 90 -0.11 12.87 12.28
CA LEU A 90 0.68 11.82 12.94
C LEU A 90 0.52 10.48 12.22
N ALA A 91 -0.71 10.07 11.90
CA ALA A 91 -0.99 8.80 11.24
C ALA A 91 -0.32 8.73 9.86
N SER A 92 -0.45 9.78 9.04
CA SER A 92 0.18 9.83 7.71
C SER A 92 1.71 9.80 7.77
N THR A 93 2.31 10.50 8.75
CA THR A 93 3.77 10.47 8.99
C THR A 93 4.22 9.07 9.41
N VAL A 94 3.53 8.44 10.36
CA VAL A 94 3.84 7.09 10.84
C VAL A 94 3.72 6.05 9.72
N VAL A 95 2.65 6.10 8.93
CA VAL A 95 2.44 5.17 7.80
C VAL A 95 3.51 5.34 6.73
N SER A 96 3.87 6.58 6.39
CA SER A 96 4.95 6.88 5.45
C SER A 96 6.30 6.37 5.95
N ALA A 97 6.63 6.63 7.22
CA ALA A 97 7.86 6.17 7.86
C ALA A 97 7.94 4.64 7.91
N LEU A 98 6.84 3.95 8.27
CA LEU A 98 6.75 2.49 8.25
C LEU A 98 6.96 1.93 6.84
N THR A 99 6.35 2.55 5.84
CA THR A 99 6.50 2.13 4.43
C THR A 99 7.96 2.26 3.97
N LEU A 100 8.59 3.41 4.22
CA LEU A 100 10.01 3.64 3.95
C LEU A 100 10.89 2.63 4.69
N MET A 101 10.59 2.37 5.96
CA MET A 101 11.32 1.40 6.78
C MET A 101 11.24 -0.02 6.20
N ILE A 102 10.09 -0.43 5.69
CA ILE A 102 9.90 -1.73 5.03
C ILE A 102 10.64 -1.79 3.70
N VAL A 103 10.55 -0.73 2.88
CA VAL A 103 11.22 -0.65 1.58
C VAL A 103 12.74 -0.69 1.75
N LEU A 104 13.30 0.11 2.65
CA LEU A 104 14.74 0.10 2.95
C LEU A 104 15.20 -1.28 3.46
N ARG A 105 14.41 -1.94 4.32
CA ARG A 105 14.73 -3.30 4.80
C ARG A 105 14.78 -4.31 3.66
N LYS A 106 13.89 -4.19 2.67
CA LYS A 106 13.86 -5.07 1.50
C LYS A 106 15.02 -4.80 0.55
N GLN A 107 15.30 -3.53 0.25
CA GLN A 107 16.40 -3.13 -0.63
C GLN A 107 17.77 -3.55 -0.08
N ALA A 108 18.03 -3.33 1.21
CA ALA A 108 19.31 -3.73 1.83
C ALA A 108 19.59 -5.24 1.74
N ARG A 109 18.53 -6.07 1.76
CA ARG A 109 18.65 -7.54 1.57
C ARG A 109 18.85 -7.96 0.11
N GLN A 110 18.43 -7.14 -0.85
CA GLN A 110 18.60 -7.42 -2.28
C GLN A 110 19.96 -6.97 -2.78
N GLN A 111 20.41 -5.75 -2.43
CA GLN A 111 21.72 -5.23 -2.81
C GLN A 111 22.86 -6.16 -2.33
N ALA A 112 22.82 -6.63 -1.07
CA ALA A 112 23.80 -7.60 -0.58
C ALA A 112 23.75 -8.94 -1.33
N ARG A 113 22.57 -9.38 -1.78
CA ARG A 113 22.41 -10.64 -2.51
C ARG A 113 22.85 -10.51 -3.97
N GLU A 114 22.68 -9.35 -4.59
CA GLU A 114 23.12 -9.07 -5.96
C GLU A 114 24.63 -8.81 -6.02
N LEU A 115 25.20 -8.12 -5.03
CA LEU A 115 26.64 -7.91 -4.91
C LEU A 115 27.42 -9.21 -4.60
N LEU A 116 26.84 -10.14 -3.85
CA LEU A 116 27.44 -11.46 -3.60
C LEU A 116 27.18 -12.49 -4.73
N ALA A 117 26.17 -12.26 -5.57
CA ALA A 117 25.79 -13.20 -6.64
C ALA A 117 26.50 -12.94 -7.97
N GLY A 118 27.23 -11.83 -8.11
CA GLY A 118 28.23 -11.65 -9.16
C GLY A 118 27.74 -11.92 -10.58
N GLU A 119 26.50 -11.58 -10.95
CA GLU A 119 26.08 -11.21 -12.31
C GLU A 119 24.55 -10.98 -12.33
N PRO A 120 24.04 -10.03 -13.14
CA PRO A 120 22.61 -9.83 -13.32
C PRO A 120 22.09 -10.83 -14.35
N GLU A 121 22.26 -12.12 -14.12
CA GLU A 121 21.48 -13.09 -14.89
C GLU A 121 20.02 -12.94 -14.48
N SER A 122 19.22 -12.59 -15.47
CA SER A 122 17.77 -12.59 -15.50
C SER A 122 17.20 -13.94 -15.04
N LYS A 123 17.22 -14.20 -13.73
CA LYS A 123 16.55 -15.35 -13.16
C LYS A 123 15.07 -15.05 -13.12
N VAL A 124 14.37 -15.53 -14.16
CA VAL A 124 12.97 -15.95 -14.09
C VAL A 124 12.71 -16.45 -12.67
N PRO A 125 11.75 -15.86 -11.91
CA PRO A 125 11.65 -16.10 -10.49
C PRO A 125 11.22 -17.54 -10.20
N THR A 126 12.20 -18.44 -10.11
CA THR A 126 12.06 -19.82 -9.63
C THR A 126 12.38 -19.85 -8.13
N SER A 127 11.71 -19.01 -7.34
CA SER A 127 11.83 -19.07 -5.87
C SER A 127 10.52 -19.53 -5.24
N LYS A 128 10.60 -20.79 -4.81
CA LYS A 128 9.61 -21.65 -4.18
C LYS A 128 8.70 -20.99 -3.12
N SER A 129 7.40 -21.18 -3.35
CA SER A 129 6.40 -21.75 -2.41
C SER A 129 5.91 -20.98 -1.17
N LYS A 130 6.70 -20.15 -0.47
CA LYS A 130 6.24 -19.64 0.85
C LYS A 130 5.35 -18.39 0.81
N ALA A 131 5.65 -17.42 -0.05
CA ALA A 131 4.78 -16.25 -0.28
C ALA A 131 3.45 -16.62 -0.98
N ARG A 132 3.31 -17.87 -1.45
CA ARG A 132 2.23 -18.38 -2.29
C ARG A 132 0.95 -18.74 -1.53
N SER A 133 1.05 -19.04 -0.23
CA SER A 133 -0.12 -19.33 0.64
C SER A 133 -0.51 -18.15 1.53
N LEU A 134 0.42 -17.25 1.83
CA LEU A 134 0.21 -16.11 2.73
C LEU A 134 -0.89 -15.16 2.23
N GLY A 135 -1.03 -14.93 0.92
CA GLY A 135 -2.09 -14.06 0.39
C GLY A 135 -3.49 -14.56 0.71
N GLY A 136 -3.72 -15.87 0.65
CA GLY A 136 -5.00 -16.48 1.05
C GLY A 136 -5.24 -16.39 2.55
N TRP A 137 -4.21 -16.65 3.37
CA TRP A 137 -4.32 -16.53 4.84
C TRP A 137 -4.53 -15.09 5.31
N ILE A 138 -3.83 -14.13 4.70
CA ILE A 138 -4.02 -12.70 4.94
C ILE A 138 -5.45 -12.30 4.56
N GLY A 139 -5.96 -12.80 3.43
CA GLY A 139 -7.32 -12.50 3.01
C GLY A 139 -8.38 -13.09 3.93
N ILE A 140 -8.20 -14.33 4.39
CA ILE A 140 -9.10 -14.96 5.37
C ILE A 140 -9.06 -14.18 6.70
N GLY A 141 -7.88 -13.85 7.20
CA GLY A 141 -7.73 -13.07 8.43
C GLY A 141 -8.39 -11.69 8.32
N ALA A 142 -8.17 -10.99 7.21
CA ALA A 142 -8.79 -9.68 6.97
C ALA A 142 -10.32 -9.77 6.88
N SER A 143 -10.87 -10.78 6.20
CA SER A 143 -12.33 -11.02 6.16
C SER A 143 -12.90 -11.30 7.55
N ILE A 144 -12.26 -12.14 8.36
CA ILE A 144 -12.74 -12.47 9.71
C ILE A 144 -12.77 -11.20 10.58
N ILE A 145 -11.70 -10.41 10.55
CA ILE A 145 -11.63 -9.16 11.32
C ILE A 145 -12.69 -8.16 10.81
N GLY A 146 -12.86 -8.03 9.49
CA GLY A 146 -13.86 -7.14 8.89
C GLY A 146 -15.30 -7.50 9.30
N VAL A 147 -15.64 -8.80 9.28
CA VAL A 147 -16.95 -9.30 9.73
C VAL A 147 -17.12 -9.10 11.24
N ALA A 148 -16.09 -9.36 12.04
CA ALA A 148 -16.14 -9.17 13.49
C ALA A 148 -16.39 -7.70 13.88
N LEU A 149 -15.76 -6.75 13.18
CA LEU A 149 -15.98 -5.31 13.38
C LEU A 149 -17.42 -4.89 13.07
N ILE A 150 -17.98 -5.40 11.97
CA ILE A 150 -19.37 -5.12 11.59
C ILE A 150 -20.35 -5.73 12.61
N ALA A 151 -20.11 -6.98 13.02
CA ALA A 151 -20.93 -7.66 14.02
C ALA A 151 -20.90 -6.93 15.38
N TRP A 152 -19.74 -6.41 15.78
CA TRP A 152 -19.58 -5.64 17.02
C TRP A 152 -20.38 -4.34 17.01
N VAL A 153 -20.38 -3.60 15.90
CA VAL A 153 -21.17 -2.36 15.75
C VAL A 153 -22.67 -2.65 15.73
N LEU A 154 -23.08 -3.69 14.99
CA LEU A 154 -24.48 -4.14 14.95
C LEU A 154 -24.99 -4.53 16.34
N ALA A 155 -24.17 -5.21 17.14
CA ALA A 155 -24.52 -5.61 18.51
C ALA A 155 -24.62 -4.41 19.47
N LYS A 156 -23.81 -3.37 19.28
CA LYS A 156 -23.85 -2.14 20.09
C LYS A 156 -25.00 -1.19 19.73
N GLY A 157 -25.63 -1.35 18.56
CA GLY A 157 -26.71 -0.46 18.11
C GLY A 157 -26.25 0.99 17.84
N GLU A 158 -24.95 1.21 17.67
CA GLU A 158 -24.37 2.54 17.43
C GLU A 158 -24.56 2.93 15.95
N SER A 159 -25.37 3.95 15.69
CA SER A 159 -25.70 4.42 14.33
C SER A 159 -24.62 5.32 13.71
N ASN A 160 -23.68 5.82 14.51
CA ASN A 160 -22.67 6.79 14.08
C ASN A 160 -21.24 6.18 14.03
N ALA A 161 -21.11 5.01 13.39
CA ALA A 161 -19.86 4.24 13.32
C ALA A 161 -19.20 4.31 11.93
N ALA A 162 -19.11 5.50 11.33
CA ALA A 162 -18.49 5.68 10.00
C ALA A 162 -17.05 5.14 9.97
N GLU A 163 -16.28 5.34 11.04
CA GLU A 163 -14.90 4.84 11.16
C GLU A 163 -14.80 3.32 11.03
N VAL A 164 -15.73 2.59 11.65
CA VAL A 164 -15.75 1.12 11.60
C VAL A 164 -16.19 0.64 10.22
N PHE A 165 -17.13 1.33 9.58
CA PHE A 165 -17.53 1.03 8.20
C PHE A 165 -16.35 1.17 7.22
N PHE A 166 -15.60 2.26 7.29
CA PHE A 166 -14.40 2.45 6.46
C PHE A 166 -13.31 1.43 6.80
N GLY A 167 -13.10 1.11 8.08
CA GLY A 167 -12.15 0.10 8.51
C GLY A 167 -12.48 -1.30 7.99
N ALA A 168 -13.76 -1.71 8.10
CA ALA A 168 -14.23 -2.99 7.60
C ALA A 168 -14.17 -3.06 6.06
N GLY A 169 -14.56 -1.98 5.37
CA GLY A 169 -14.42 -1.88 3.91
C GLY A 169 -12.98 -2.02 3.44
N GLY A 170 -12.04 -1.34 4.11
CA GLY A 170 -10.60 -1.48 3.83
C GLY A 170 -10.08 -2.91 4.04
N LEU A 171 -10.52 -3.58 5.11
CA LEU A 171 -10.19 -4.99 5.35
C LEU A 171 -10.76 -5.92 4.27
N PHE A 172 -11.98 -5.66 3.79
CA PHE A 172 -12.54 -6.43 2.67
C PHE A 172 -11.79 -6.19 1.36
N LEU A 173 -11.28 -4.99 1.10
CA LEU A 173 -10.42 -4.76 -0.06
C LEU A 173 -9.11 -5.55 0.04
N ILE A 174 -8.48 -5.55 1.22
CA ILE A 174 -7.29 -6.38 1.48
C ILE A 174 -7.62 -7.86 1.28
N ALA A 175 -8.79 -8.30 1.74
CA ALA A 175 -9.26 -9.66 1.54
C ALA A 175 -9.49 -10.01 0.07
N GLY A 176 -10.11 -9.11 -0.70
CA GLY A 176 -10.33 -9.27 -2.14
C GLY A 176 -9.01 -9.40 -2.90
N VAL A 177 -8.02 -8.55 -2.62
CA VAL A 177 -6.68 -8.64 -3.23
C VAL A 177 -5.99 -9.95 -2.83
N GLY A 178 -6.08 -10.35 -1.57
CA GLY A 178 -5.52 -11.61 -1.07
C GLY A 178 -6.15 -12.84 -1.72
N PHE A 179 -7.48 -12.84 -1.88
CA PHE A 179 -8.22 -13.92 -2.54
C PHE A 179 -7.91 -13.98 -4.04
N SER A 180 -7.88 -12.85 -4.75
CA SER A 180 -7.48 -12.78 -6.15
C SER A 180 -6.05 -13.31 -6.35
N ALA A 181 -5.13 -12.95 -5.47
CA ALA A 181 -3.77 -13.49 -5.49
C ALA A 181 -3.72 -15.02 -5.24
N ALA A 182 -4.58 -15.54 -4.36
CA ALA A 182 -4.69 -16.96 -4.08
C ALA A 182 -5.38 -17.74 -5.20
N LEU A 183 -6.38 -17.16 -5.87
CA LEU A 183 -7.07 -17.73 -7.02
C LEU A 183 -6.10 -17.86 -8.20
N LEU A 184 -5.36 -16.79 -8.52
CA LEU A 184 -4.28 -16.83 -9.51
C LEU A 184 -3.18 -17.84 -9.14
N ALA A 185 -2.97 -18.10 -7.85
CA ALA A 185 -2.04 -19.13 -7.37
C ALA A 185 -2.56 -20.55 -7.54
N LYS A 186 -3.86 -20.78 -7.35
CA LYS A 186 -4.51 -22.08 -7.58
C LYS A 186 -4.60 -22.42 -9.06
N LEU A 187 -4.94 -21.45 -9.92
CA LEU A 187 -5.05 -21.66 -11.38
C LEU A 187 -3.72 -22.07 -12.01
N ASP A 188 -2.61 -21.43 -11.59
CA ASP A 188 -1.24 -21.81 -11.97
C ASP A 188 -0.86 -23.25 -11.58
N ARG A 189 -1.47 -23.77 -10.50
CA ARG A 189 -1.25 -25.13 -10.00
C ARG A 189 -2.02 -26.18 -10.79
N VAL A 190 -3.27 -25.88 -11.16
CA VAL A 190 -4.16 -26.82 -11.88
C VAL A 190 -3.76 -26.97 -13.34
N GLU A 191 -3.24 -25.90 -13.95
CA GLU A 191 -2.97 -25.85 -15.38
C GLU A 191 -1.56 -26.33 -15.78
N SER A 192 -0.70 -26.61 -14.79
CA SER A 192 0.54 -27.36 -15.01
C SER A 192 0.29 -28.82 -15.45
N ALA A 193 -0.98 -29.28 -15.42
CA ALA A 193 -1.39 -30.65 -15.70
C ALA A 193 -2.32 -30.83 -16.93
N ARG A 194 -2.70 -29.77 -17.68
CA ARG A 194 -3.60 -29.90 -18.85
C ARG A 194 -3.05 -29.22 -20.12
N LEU A 195 -3.44 -29.80 -21.26
CA LEU A 195 -3.02 -29.50 -22.64
C LEU A 195 -3.18 -28.04 -23.06
N LEU A 196 -2.40 -27.64 -24.08
CA LEU A 196 -2.41 -26.33 -24.75
C LEU A 196 -3.81 -25.94 -25.24
N SER A 197 -4.55 -25.17 -24.43
CA SER A 197 -5.77 -24.46 -24.86
C SER A 197 -5.51 -22.94 -24.87
N LEU A 198 -6.20 -22.20 -25.73
CA LEU A 198 -6.11 -20.73 -25.80
C LEU A 198 -6.42 -20.08 -24.44
N ASN A 199 -7.43 -20.59 -23.73
CA ASN A 199 -7.80 -20.14 -22.39
C ASN A 199 -6.67 -20.40 -21.38
N GLY A 200 -5.97 -21.53 -21.51
CA GLY A 200 -4.83 -21.83 -20.65
C GLY A 200 -3.56 -21.05 -20.96
N LEU A 201 -3.36 -20.63 -22.21
CA LEU A 201 -2.30 -19.68 -22.55
C LEU A 201 -2.60 -18.29 -21.98
N ALA A 202 -3.86 -17.83 -22.03
CA ALA A 202 -4.29 -16.57 -21.43
C ALA A 202 -4.12 -16.57 -19.90
N LEU A 203 -4.59 -17.61 -19.21
CA LEU A 203 -4.44 -17.77 -17.76
C LEU A 203 -2.97 -17.87 -17.31
N ARG A 204 -2.13 -18.57 -18.09
CA ARG A 204 -0.69 -18.68 -17.83
C ARG A 204 0.05 -17.36 -18.06
N SER A 205 -0.41 -16.51 -18.98
CA SER A 205 0.12 -15.15 -19.15
C SER A 205 -0.21 -14.23 -17.96
N LEU A 206 -1.43 -14.35 -17.42
CA LEU A 206 -1.89 -13.63 -16.24
C LEU A 206 -1.15 -14.08 -14.97
N SER A 207 -0.84 -15.39 -14.86
CA SER A 207 -0.13 -15.95 -13.71
C SER A 207 1.38 -15.67 -13.73
N ARG A 208 2.00 -15.51 -14.90
CA ARG A 208 3.46 -15.24 -15.06
C ARG A 208 3.88 -13.86 -14.56
N ARG A 209 3.03 -12.84 -14.69
CA ARG A 209 3.30 -11.46 -14.25
C ARG A 209 2.28 -10.96 -13.21
N ARG A 210 1.94 -11.80 -12.22
CA ARG A 210 0.94 -11.51 -11.15
C ARG A 210 1.01 -10.11 -10.54
N LYS A 211 2.21 -9.57 -10.31
CA LYS A 211 2.37 -8.22 -9.73
C LYS A 211 1.79 -7.12 -10.63
N ARG A 212 1.83 -7.31 -11.95
CA ARG A 212 1.26 -6.40 -12.94
C ARG A 212 -0.24 -6.65 -13.10
N SER A 213 -0.67 -7.92 -13.18
CA SER A 213 -2.09 -8.27 -13.32
C SER A 213 -2.94 -7.93 -12.08
N LEU A 214 -2.32 -7.77 -10.90
CA LEU A 214 -3.01 -7.28 -9.70
C LEU A 214 -3.07 -5.74 -9.62
N ALA A 215 -2.31 -5.04 -10.48
CA ALA A 215 -2.19 -3.58 -10.48
C ALA A 215 -2.95 -2.91 -11.64
N THR A 216 -3.33 -3.67 -12.66
CA THR A 216 -4.20 -3.27 -13.79
C THR A 216 -5.58 -3.88 -13.59
#